data_AF-A0A8T4UFV7-F1
#
_entry.id   AF-A0A8T4UFV7-F1
#
_cell.length_a   1.000
_cell.length_b   1.000
_cell.length_c   1.000
_cell.angle_alpha   90.00
_cell.angle_beta   90.00
_cell.angle_gamma   90.00
#
_symmetry.space_group_name_H-M   'P 1'
#
loop_
_entity.id
_entity.type
_entity.pdbx_description
1 polymer ?
#
loop_
_entity_poly.entity_id
_entity_poly.type
_entity_poly.pdbx_seq_one_letter_code
_entity_poly.pdbx_strand_id
1 'polypeptide(L)'
;MAVKTITVTTDAYEALRALKGEKESFTDVILRITGSRSLRGFAGILSKESGDRLARAVRVAEHEDETAYQKRLKRIVRGYRHGRS
;
A
#
# COMPACT_ATOMS: atom_id res chain seq x y z
N MET A 1 -19.98 -5.99 18.63
CA MET A 1 -19.27 -5.22 17.58
C MET A 1 -20.30 -4.53 16.70
N ALA A 2 -20.08 -3.26 16.37
CA ALA A 2 -20.87 -2.61 15.33
C ALA A 2 -20.31 -3.04 13.97
N VAL A 3 -21.17 -3.51 13.06
CA VAL A 3 -20.81 -3.86 11.69
C VAL A 3 -21.20 -2.71 10.78
N LYS A 4 -20.29 -2.32 9.89
CA LYS A 4 -20.56 -1.37 8.81
C LYS A 4 -20.31 -2.07 7.49
N THR A 5 -21.28 -1.97 6.58
CA THR A 5 -21.16 -2.49 5.21
C THR A 5 -20.56 -1.41 4.32
N ILE A 6 -19.57 -1.78 3.52
CA ILE A 6 -18.97 -0.92 2.50
C ILE A 6 -19.09 -1.61 1.14
N THR A 7 -19.31 -0.83 0.10
CA THR A 7 -19.24 -1.32 -1.28
C THR A 7 -17.82 -1.13 -1.79
N VAL A 8 -17.27 -2.17 -2.42
CA VAL A 8 -15.94 -2.14 -3.04
C VAL A 8 -16.05 -2.63 -4.48
N THR A 9 -15.06 -2.30 -5.30
CA THR A 9 -14.96 -2.88 -6.65
C THR A 9 -14.66 -4.38 -6.56
N THR A 10 -15.02 -5.12 -7.61
CA THR A 10 -14.70 -6.54 -7.72
C THR A 10 -13.18 -6.77 -7.62
N ASP A 11 -12.39 -5.92 -8.27
CA ASP A 11 -10.92 -6.02 -8.21
C ASP A 11 -10.37 -5.85 -6.79
N ALA A 12 -10.95 -4.93 -6.01
CA ALA A 12 -10.55 -4.74 -4.61
C ALA A 12 -10.94 -5.94 -3.73
N TYR A 13 -12.11 -6.54 -3.99
CA TYR A 13 -12.51 -7.77 -3.31
C TYR A 13 -11.56 -8.93 -3.61
N GLU A 14 -11.23 -9.17 -4.89
CA GLU A 14 -10.31 -10.24 -5.29
C GLU A 14 -8.90 -10.02 -4.74
N ALA A 15 -8.43 -8.77 -4.69
CA ALA A 15 -7.17 -8.42 -4.05
C ALA A 15 -7.17 -8.78 -2.56
N LEU A 16 -8.23 -8.44 -1.82
CA LEU A 16 -8.37 -8.83 -0.41
C LEU A 16 -8.46 -10.36 -0.24
N ARG A 17 -9.15 -11.04 -1.15
CA ARG A 17 -9.32 -12.49 -1.14
C ARG A 17 -8.00 -13.22 -1.38
N ALA A 18 -7.18 -12.74 -2.32
CA ALA A 18 -5.86 -13.30 -2.59
C ALA A 18 -4.90 -13.15 -1.39
N LEU A 19 -5.09 -12.12 -0.57
CA LEU A 19 -4.28 -11.86 0.62
C LEU A 19 -4.77 -12.59 1.88
N LYS A 20 -5.96 -13.20 1.84
CA LYS A 20 -6.61 -13.81 3.00
C LYS A 20 -6.07 -15.22 3.24
N GLY A 21 -5.56 -15.48 4.45
CA GLY A 21 -5.21 -16.84 4.87
C GLY A 21 -6.43 -17.76 5.05
N GLU A 22 -6.22 -19.08 5.07
CA GLU A 22 -7.30 -20.09 5.13
C GLU A 22 -8.30 -19.85 6.28
N LYS A 23 -7.81 -19.42 7.45
CA LYS A 23 -8.63 -19.17 8.66
C LYS A 23 -8.75 -17.69 9.04
N GLU A 24 -8.24 -16.79 8.21
CA GLU A 24 -8.24 -15.34 8.46
C GLU A 24 -9.56 -14.72 7.98
N SER A 25 -10.15 -13.76 8.70
CA SER A 25 -11.32 -13.02 8.22
C SER A 25 -10.93 -11.83 7.34
N PHE A 26 -11.87 -11.32 6.52
CA PHE A 26 -11.62 -10.08 5.76
C PHE A 26 -11.36 -8.88 6.68
N THR A 27 -11.98 -8.84 7.86
CA THR A 27 -11.68 -7.81 8.86
C THR A 27 -10.25 -7.90 9.34
N ASP A 28 -9.71 -9.11 9.56
CA ASP A 28 -8.32 -9.31 9.96
C ASP A 28 -7.35 -8.89 8.85
N VAL A 29 -7.66 -9.22 7.60
CA VAL A 29 -6.87 -8.79 6.42
C VAL A 29 -6.84 -7.26 6.35
N ILE A 30 -8.00 -6.61 6.46
CA ILE A 30 -8.10 -5.14 6.42
C ILE A 30 -7.27 -4.56 7.57
N LEU A 31 -7.46 -5.02 8.81
CA LEU A 31 -6.71 -4.53 9.96
C LEU A 31 -5.22 -4.84 9.89
N ARG A 32 -4.79 -5.91 9.22
CA ARG A 32 -3.38 -6.22 8.99
C ARG A 32 -2.73 -5.28 7.97
N ILE A 33 -3.48 -4.88 6.94
CA ILE A 33 -3.00 -3.99 5.88
C ILE A 33 -3.07 -2.52 6.33
N THR A 34 -4.18 -2.12 6.95
CA THR A 34 -4.44 -0.73 7.37
C THR A 34 -3.97 -0.45 8.78
N GLY A 35 -3.79 -1.49 9.59
CA GLY A 35 -3.16 -1.39 10.89
C GLY A 35 -1.68 -1.17 10.67
N SER A 36 -1.28 0.09 10.60
CA SER A 36 0.07 0.49 10.95
C SER A 36 0.39 -0.19 12.26
N ARG A 37 1.26 -1.22 12.26
CA ARG A 37 1.82 -1.72 13.50
C ARG A 37 2.34 -0.49 14.22
N SER A 38 1.82 -0.22 15.40
CA SER A 38 2.38 0.83 16.23
C SER A 38 3.83 0.44 16.49
N LEU A 39 4.77 1.05 15.75
CA LEU A 39 6.20 0.85 15.93
C LEU A 39 6.68 1.43 17.25
N ARG A 40 5.78 2.04 18.07
CA ARG A 40 6.10 2.48 19.43
C ARG A 40 6.65 1.36 20.29
N GLY A 41 6.17 0.12 20.14
CA GLY A 41 6.72 -1.04 20.85
C GLY A 41 8.14 -1.43 20.40
N PHE A 42 8.60 -0.91 19.26
CA PHE A 42 9.93 -1.12 18.69
C PHE A 42 10.84 0.12 18.88
N ALA A 43 10.34 1.19 19.52
CA ALA A 43 11.11 2.39 19.78
C ALA A 43 12.30 2.06 20.69
N GLY A 44 13.52 2.36 20.22
CA GLY A 44 14.77 2.09 20.93
C GLY A 44 15.46 0.77 20.58
N ILE A 45 14.86 -0.10 19.74
CA ILE A 45 15.52 -1.35 19.30
C ILE A 45 16.63 -1.07 18.27
N LEU A 46 16.44 -0.07 17.42
CA LEU A 46 17.44 0.33 16.43
C LEU A 46 18.35 1.43 16.99
N SER A 47 19.65 1.30 16.76
CA SER A 47 20.58 2.41 16.94
C SER A 47 20.16 3.58 16.05
N LYS A 48 20.47 4.81 16.47
CA LYS A 48 20.14 6.03 15.72
C LYS A 48 20.58 5.94 14.25
N GLU A 49 21.80 5.46 14.02
CA GLU A 49 22.36 5.29 12.68
C GLU A 49 21.57 4.29 11.82
N SER A 50 21.16 3.16 12.41
CA SER A 50 20.35 2.15 11.70
C SER A 50 18.93 2.65 11.41
N GLY A 51 18.35 3.39 12.35
CA GLY A 51 17.06 4.07 12.15
C GLY A 51 17.12 5.10 11.03
N ASP A 52 18.17 5.92 11.01
CA ASP A 52 18.39 6.92 9.97
C ASP A 52 18.59 6.28 8.59
N ARG A 53 19.30 5.14 8.51
CA ARG A 53 19.44 4.37 7.27
C ARG A 53 18.10 3.83 6.77
N LEU A 54 17.31 3.22 7.65
CA LEU A 54 15.98 2.70 7.30
C LEU A 54 15.07 3.83 6.81
N ALA A 55 15.03 4.96 7.52
CA ALA A 55 14.23 6.11 7.14
C ALA A 55 14.63 6.66 5.77
N ARG A 56 15.93 6.67 5.43
CA ARG A 56 16.39 7.05 4.09
C ARG A 56 15.94 6.05 3.03
N ALA A 57 16.06 4.76 3.28
CA ALA A 57 15.65 3.71 2.34
C ALA A 57 14.14 3.79 2.03
N VAL A 58 13.30 3.99 3.05
CA VAL A 58 11.85 4.17 2.87
C VAL A 58 11.55 5.40 2.01
N ARG A 59 12.15 6.56 2.32
CA ARG A 59 11.94 7.77 1.52
C ARG A 59 12.38 7.60 0.07
N VAL A 60 13.47 6.90 -0.18
CA VAL A 60 13.94 6.61 -1.55
C VAL A 60 12.91 5.75 -2.29
N ALA A 61 12.42 4.68 -1.66
CA ALA A 61 11.42 3.80 -2.25
C ALA A 61 10.11 4.55 -2.58
N GLU A 62 9.62 5.40 -1.67
CA GLU A 62 8.44 6.24 -1.90
C GLU A 62 8.63 7.20 -3.09
N HIS A 63 9.81 7.81 -3.21
CA HIS A 63 10.12 8.75 -4.28
C HIS A 63 10.29 8.05 -5.65
N GLU A 64 10.83 6.83 -5.64
CA GLU A 64 10.94 5.98 -6.83
C GLU A 64 9.55 5.55 -7.32
N ASP A 65 8.67 5.14 -6.40
CA ASP A 65 7.29 4.77 -6.73
C ASP A 65 6.51 5.95 -7.31
N GLU A 66 6.63 7.14 -6.73
CA GLU A 66 5.93 8.34 -7.22
C GLU A 66 6.42 8.76 -8.62
N THR A 67 7.73 8.73 -8.86
CA THR A 67 8.29 9.07 -10.17
C THR A 67 7.96 8.03 -11.24
N ALA A 68 7.94 6.74 -10.88
CA ALA A 68 7.50 5.65 -11.74
C ALA A 68 6.01 5.74 -12.07
N TYR A 69 5.18 6.06 -11.08
CA TYR A 69 3.74 6.29 -11.23
C TYR A 69 3.45 7.46 -12.19
N GLN A 70 4.12 8.61 -11.99
CA GLN A 70 3.97 9.78 -12.85
C GLN A 70 4.40 9.50 -14.31
N LYS A 71 5.48 8.74 -14.52
CA LYS A 71 5.90 8.31 -15.87
C LYS A 71 4.87 7.38 -16.52
N ARG A 72 4.31 6.42 -15.77
CA ARG A 72 3.24 5.53 -16.25
C ARG A 72 2.00 6.32 -16.65
N LEU A 73 1.53 7.23 -15.80
CA LEU A 73 0.38 8.10 -16.11
C LEU A 73 0.61 8.93 -17.37
N LYS A 74 1.77 9.58 -17.52
CA LYS A 74 2.10 10.34 -18.74
C LYS A 74 2.07 9.49 -20.00
N ARG A 75 2.50 8.21 -19.93
CA ARG A 75 2.48 7.28 -21.05
C ARG A 75 1.04 6.87 -21.42
N ILE A 76 0.19 6.61 -20.42
CA ILE A 76 -1.24 6.29 -20.62
C ILE A 76 -1.97 7.48 -21.24
N VAL A 77 -1.78 8.69 -20.71
CA VAL A 77 -2.42 9.92 -21.22
C VAL A 77 -1.98 10.25 -22.66
N ARG A 78 -0.70 10.02 -23.00
CA ARG A 78 -0.22 10.17 -24.40
C ARG A 78 -0.84 9.13 -25.34
N GLY A 79 -0.97 7.87 -24.90
CA GLY A 79 -1.60 6.81 -25.69
C GLY A 79 -3.08 7.11 -25.98
N TYR A 80 -3.82 7.63 -24.99
CA TYR A 80 -5.22 8.03 -25.15
C TYR A 80 -5.43 9.21 -26.13
N ARG A 81 -4.44 10.09 -26.29
CA ARG A 81 -4.51 11.23 -27.22
C ARG A 81 -4.28 10.85 -28.69
N HIS A 82 -3.61 9.74 -28.97
CA HIS A 82 -3.28 9.31 -30.34
C HIS A 82 -4.19 8.18 -30.86
N GLY A 83 -5.05 7.60 -30.02
CA GLY A 83 -6.05 6.59 -30.41
C GLY A 83 -7.45 7.12 -30.72
N ARG A 84 -7.65 8.44 -30.71
CA ARG A 84 -8.85 9.10 -31.24
C ARG A 84 -8.47 9.98 -32.43
N SER A 85 -8.31 9.38 -33.60
CA SER A 85 -8.37 10.02 -34.91
C SER A 85 -8.76 8.94 -35.92
#